data_AF-A0A2T4LQD3-F1
#
_entry.id   AF-A0A2T4LQD3-F1
#
_cell.length_a   1.000
_cell.length_b   1.000
_cell.length_c   1.000
_cell.angle_alpha   90.00
_cell.angle_beta   90.00
_cell.angle_gamma   90.00
#
_symmetry.space_group_name_H-M   'P 1'
#
loop_
_entity.id
_entity.type
_entity.pdbx_description
1 polymer ?
#
loop_
_entity_poly.entity_id
_entity_poly.type
_entity_poly.pdbx_seq_one_letter_code
_entity_poly.pdbx_strand_id
1 'polypeptide(L)'
;MQLYLIFLPVLYLIVSYISIFKMNTIITRILRIIMSLLLLFVVAITTLSFPAINWWVFIVLLLIISNVEITAFKNSKNDQKAVQILNIMSVILFVIYVILTLVLY
;
A
#
# COMPACT_ATOMS: atom_id res chain seq x y z
N MET A 1 3.10 -20.16 6.43
CA MET A 1 3.78 -18.86 6.20
C MET A 1 3.21 -18.22 4.95
N GLN A 2 2.28 -17.28 5.13
CA GLN A 2 1.63 -16.56 4.05
C GLN A 2 2.50 -15.40 3.55
N LEU A 3 3.74 -15.72 3.13
CA LEU A 3 4.74 -14.73 2.72
C LEU A 3 4.25 -13.80 1.62
N TYR A 4 3.30 -14.25 0.80
CA TYR A 4 2.66 -13.43 -0.23
C TYR A 4 1.96 -12.18 0.34
N LEU A 5 1.46 -12.23 1.59
CA LEU A 5 0.87 -11.08 2.26
C LEU A 5 1.89 -9.96 2.48
N ILE A 6 3.18 -10.27 2.60
CA ILE A 6 4.23 -9.25 2.73
C ILE A 6 4.78 -8.88 1.34
N PHE A 7 5.05 -9.87 0.49
CA PHE A 7 5.65 -9.62 -0.82
C PHE A 7 4.76 -8.78 -1.75
N LEU A 8 3.44 -8.99 -1.73
CA LEU A 8 2.53 -8.23 -2.60
C LEU A 8 2.49 -6.72 -2.26
N PRO A 9 2.34 -6.30 -0.99
CA PRO A 9 2.49 -4.90 -0.60
C PRO A 9 3.88 -4.32 -0.90
N VAL A 10 4.96 -5.09 -0.74
CA VAL A 10 6.31 -4.61 -1.10
C VAL A 10 6.39 -4.30 -2.59
N LEU A 11 5.93 -5.21 -3.44
CA LEU A 11 5.89 -4.99 -4.89
C LEU A 11 5.03 -3.77 -5.23
N TYR A 12 3.87 -3.62 -4.58
CA TYR A 12 3.01 -2.45 -4.74
C TYR A 12 3.75 -1.14 -4.40
N LEU A 13 4.48 -1.10 -3.28
CA LEU A 13 5.24 0.09 -2.87
C LEU A 13 6.37 0.42 -3.85
N ILE A 14 7.08 -0.58 -4.38
CA ILE A 14 8.13 -0.39 -5.39
C ILE A 14 7.54 0.21 -6.67
N VAL A 15 6.48 -0.41 -7.21
CA VAL A 15 5.83 0.07 -8.45
C VAL A 15 5.24 1.47 -8.23
N SER A 16 4.67 1.73 -7.06
CA SER A 16 4.14 3.05 -6.70
C SER A 16 5.23 4.11 -6.65
N TYR A 17 6.38 3.82 -6.04
CA TYR A 17 7.53 4.71 -6.03
C TYR A 17 7.98 5.08 -7.44
N ILE A 18 8.15 4.07 -8.31
CA ILE A 18 8.54 4.29 -9.71
C ILE A 18 7.50 5.16 -10.43
N SER A 19 6.22 4.83 -10.28
CA SER A 19 5.12 5.55 -10.92
C SER A 19 5.03 7.02 -10.45
N ILE A 20 5.25 7.31 -9.18
CA ILE A 20 5.09 8.66 -8.62
C ILE A 20 6.32 9.53 -8.92
N PHE A 21 7.53 9.00 -8.74
CA PHE A 21 8.75 9.81 -8.70
C PHE A 21 9.65 9.68 -9.93
N LYS A 22 9.55 8.58 -10.69
CA LYS A 22 10.43 8.33 -11.85
C LYS A 22 9.70 8.39 -13.19
N MET A 23 8.47 7.88 -13.23
CA MET A 23 7.70 7.72 -14.47
C MET A 23 6.26 8.18 -14.25
N ASN A 24 6.05 9.47 -14.00
CA ASN A 24 4.71 10.06 -13.80
C ASN A 24 3.99 10.28 -15.14
N THR A 25 3.49 9.21 -15.74
CA THR A 25 2.62 9.24 -16.93
C THR A 25 1.20 8.85 -16.55
N ILE A 26 0.24 9.13 -17.43
CA ILE A 26 -1.16 8.74 -17.22
C ILE A 26 -1.28 7.21 -17.15
N ILE A 27 -0.54 6.49 -18.00
CA ILE A 27 -0.56 5.01 -18.06
C ILE A 27 -0.06 4.41 -16.75
N THR A 28 1.08 4.88 -16.20
CA THR A 28 1.61 4.33 -14.95
C THR A 28 0.73 4.64 -13.76
N ARG A 29 0.04 5.79 -13.76
CA ARG A 29 -0.96 6.14 -12.75
C ARG A 29 -2.15 5.18 -12.78
N ILE A 30 -2.72 4.93 -13.96
CA ILE A 30 -3.83 3.99 -14.13
C ILE A 30 -3.42 2.59 -13.65
N LEU A 31 -2.23 2.14 -14.06
CA LEU A 31 -1.71 0.83 -13.67
C LEU A 31 -1.52 0.72 -12.14
N ARG A 32 -1.01 1.77 -11.48
CA ARG A 32 -0.87 1.80 -10.01
C ARG A 32 -2.24 1.70 -9.32
N ILE A 33 -3.24 2.43 -9.80
CA ILE A 33 -4.61 2.37 -9.27
C ILE A 33 -5.19 0.96 -9.44
N ILE A 34 -5.09 0.37 -10.64
CA ILE A 34 -5.57 -0.99 -10.91
C ILE A 34 -4.87 -1.99 -9.98
N MET A 35 -3.55 -1.90 -9.85
CA MET A 35 -2.77 -2.77 -8.95
C MET A 35 -3.19 -2.59 -7.48
N SER A 36 -3.48 -1.37 -7.04
CA SER A 36 -3.96 -1.10 -5.67
C SER A 36 -5.32 -1.77 -5.39
N LEU A 37 -6.24 -1.70 -6.35
CA LEU A 37 -7.54 -2.36 -6.28
C LEU A 37 -7.39 -3.88 -6.26
N LEU A 38 -6.57 -4.43 -7.15
CA LEU A 38 -6.29 -5.88 -7.18
C LEU A 38 -5.68 -6.36 -5.86
N LEU A 39 -4.74 -5.60 -5.29
CA LEU A 39 -4.13 -5.91 -4.00
C LEU A 39 -5.17 -5.95 -2.88
N LEU A 40 -6.09 -4.97 -2.83
CA LEU A 40 -7.19 -4.96 -1.86
C LEU A 40 -8.09 -6.18 -2.02
N PHE A 41 -8.47 -6.55 -3.25
CA PHE A 41 -9.30 -7.73 -3.48
C PHE A 41 -8.60 -9.03 -3.06
N VAL A 42 -7.33 -9.21 -3.43
CA VAL A 42 -6.56 -10.41 -3.08
C VAL A 42 -6.45 -10.55 -1.56
N VAL A 43 -6.10 -9.46 -0.86
CA VAL A 43 -5.97 -9.50 0.60
C VAL A 43 -7.33 -9.62 1.29
N ALA A 44 -8.39 -8.98 0.79
CA ALA A 44 -9.75 -9.14 1.34
C ALA A 44 -10.24 -10.59 1.23
N ILE A 45 -10.13 -11.21 0.05
CA ILE A 45 -10.59 -12.59 -0.17
C ILE A 45 -9.79 -13.57 0.67
N THR A 46 -8.47 -13.38 0.75
CA THR A 46 -7.61 -14.25 1.56
C THR A 46 -7.82 -14.03 3.06
N THR A 47 -8.18 -12.83 3.53
CA THR A 47 -8.43 -12.55 4.95
C THR A 47 -9.85 -12.95 5.41
N LEU A 48 -10.84 -13.01 4.51
CA LEU A 48 -12.22 -13.44 4.81
C LEU A 48 -12.32 -14.88 5.36
N SER A 49 -11.35 -15.74 5.02
CA SER A 49 -11.29 -17.12 5.51
C SER A 49 -10.65 -17.25 6.90
N PHE A 50 -10.26 -16.13 7.53
CA PHE A 50 -9.58 -16.08 8.83
C PHE A 50 -10.45 -15.47 9.94
N PRO A 51 -10.07 -15.67 11.22
CA PRO A 51 -10.79 -15.10 12.34
C PRO A 51 -10.92 -13.57 12.24
N ALA A 52 -12.00 -13.00 12.79
CA ALA A 52 -12.30 -11.57 12.73
C ALA A 52 -11.16 -10.67 13.24
N ILE A 53 -10.29 -11.17 14.13
CA ILE A 53 -9.10 -10.44 14.62
C ILE A 53 -8.10 -10.13 13.50
N ASN A 54 -8.08 -10.90 12.41
CA ASN A 54 -7.13 -10.73 11.31
C ASN A 54 -7.52 -9.58 10.36
N TRP A 55 -8.71 -8.99 10.52
CA TRP A 55 -9.16 -7.83 9.74
C TRP A 55 -8.27 -6.60 9.92
N TRP A 56 -7.53 -6.50 11.03
CA TRP A 56 -6.57 -5.41 11.24
C TRP A 56 -5.48 -5.35 10.17
N VAL A 57 -5.05 -6.51 9.64
CA VAL A 57 -4.08 -6.56 8.54
C VAL A 57 -4.66 -5.90 7.28
N PHE A 58 -5.93 -6.17 6.97
CA PHE A 58 -6.62 -5.56 5.84
C PHE A 58 -6.81 -4.04 6.02
N ILE A 59 -7.19 -3.60 7.23
CA ILE A 59 -7.38 -2.16 7.53
C ILE A 59 -6.06 -1.41 7.36
N VAL A 60 -4.95 -1.91 7.90
CA VAL A 60 -3.64 -1.24 7.76
C VAL A 60 -3.19 -1.22 6.30
N LEU A 61 -3.46 -2.27 5.52
CA LEU A 61 -3.18 -2.26 4.09
C LEU A 61 -3.96 -1.17 3.34
N LEU A 62 -5.25 -1.01 3.67
CA LEU A 62 -6.09 0.04 3.09
C LEU A 62 -5.54 1.43 3.40
N LEU A 63 -5.01 1.63 4.62
CA LEU A 63 -4.34 2.87 5.01
C LEU A 63 -3.04 3.08 4.20
N ILE A 64 -2.22 2.05 3.99
CA ILE A 64 -1.00 2.14 3.16
C ILE A 64 -1.36 2.60 1.75
N ILE A 65 -2.31 1.92 1.10
CA ILE A 65 -2.73 2.23 -0.27
C ILE A 65 -3.28 3.65 -0.37
N SER A 66 -4.17 4.03 0.56
CA SER A 66 -4.74 5.38 0.58
C SER A 66 -3.64 6.43 0.77
N ASN A 67 -2.68 6.19 1.66
CA ASN A 67 -1.56 7.10 1.91
C ASN A 67 -0.66 7.26 0.66
N VAL A 68 -0.42 6.19 -0.08
CA VAL A 68 0.34 6.22 -1.34
C VAL A 68 -0.40 6.99 -2.42
N GLU A 69 -1.71 6.82 -2.58
CA GLU A 69 -2.48 7.58 -3.57
C GLU A 69 -2.58 9.07 -3.22
N ILE A 70 -2.69 9.41 -1.92
CA ILE A 70 -2.59 10.80 -1.46
C ILE A 70 -1.18 11.36 -1.75
N THR A 71 -0.12 10.55 -1.57
CA THR A 71 1.25 10.95 -1.91
C THR A 71 1.36 11.30 -3.39
N ALA A 72 0.79 10.49 -4.27
CA ALA A 72 0.77 10.75 -5.70
C ALA A 72 0.01 12.04 -6.04
N PHE A 73 -1.13 12.27 -5.40
CA PHE A 73 -1.90 13.50 -5.56
C PHE A 73 -1.10 14.73 -5.10
N LYS A 74 -0.48 14.69 -3.91
CA LYS A 74 0.34 15.77 -3.37
C LYS A 74 1.58 16.05 -4.22
N ASN A 75 2.23 15.00 -4.72
CA ASN A 75 3.34 15.13 -5.67
C ASN A 75 2.90 15.83 -6.96
N SER A 76 1.70 15.51 -7.48
CA SER A 76 1.15 16.20 -8.66
C SER A 76 0.84 17.69 -8.45
N LYS A 77 0.74 18.11 -7.19
CA LYS A 77 0.55 19.51 -6.78
C LYS A 77 1.85 20.18 -6.35
N ASN A 78 3.01 19.52 -6.51
CA ASN A 78 4.32 19.99 -6.06
C ASN A 78 4.41 20.31 -4.55
N ASP A 79 3.54 19.69 -3.73
CA ASP A 79 3.52 19.86 -2.27
C ASP A 79 4.57 18.92 -1.63
N GLN A 80 5.84 19.32 -1.75
CA GLN A 80 7.00 18.53 -1.29
C GLN A 80 6.96 18.21 0.21
N LYS A 81 6.49 19.16 1.03
CA LYS A 81 6.38 18.97 2.49
C LYS A 81 5.36 17.89 2.82
N ALA A 82 4.17 17.91 2.20
CA ALA A 82 3.19 16.85 2.40
C ALA A 82 3.69 15.50 1.88
N VAL A 83 4.37 15.48 0.73
CA VAL A 83 4.96 14.24 0.17
C VAL A 83 5.97 13.61 1.14
N GLN A 84 6.84 14.40 1.76
CA GLN A 84 7.81 13.87 2.74
C GLN A 84 7.11 13.27 3.96
N ILE A 85 6.11 13.95 4.51
CA ILE A 85 5.32 13.45 5.64
C ILE A 85 4.63 12.14 5.26
N LEU A 86 3.98 12.08 4.10
CA LEU A 86 3.28 10.89 3.64
C LEU A 86 4.24 9.73 3.36
N ASN A 87 5.43 9.98 2.83
CA ASN A 87 6.44 8.93 2.65
C ASN A 87 6.89 8.33 4.00
N ILE A 88 7.11 9.16 5.02
CA ILE A 88 7.42 8.70 6.39
C ILE A 88 6.26 7.86 6.93
N MET A 89 5.02 8.33 6.76
CA MET A 89 3.82 7.58 7.16
C MET A 89 3.69 6.25 6.43
N SER A 90 4.00 6.17 5.13
CA SER A 90 4.01 4.91 4.38
C SER A 90 4.98 3.90 4.99
N VAL A 91 6.19 4.33 5.37
CA VAL A 91 7.18 3.45 6.01
C VAL A 91 6.68 2.97 7.36
N ILE A 92 6.14 3.87 8.19
CA ILE A 92 5.59 3.51 9.52
C ILE A 92 4.45 2.51 9.37
N LEU A 93 3.48 2.78 8.49
CA LEU A 93 2.35 1.89 8.25
C LEU A 93 2.81 0.54 7.71
N PHE A 94 3.81 0.51 6.83
CA PHE A 94 4.37 -0.73 6.32
C PHE A 94 5.05 -1.57 7.40
N VAL A 95 5.81 -0.96 8.31
CA VAL A 95 6.40 -1.67 9.46
C VAL A 95 5.31 -2.25 10.36
N ILE A 96 4.27 -1.47 10.67
CA ILE A 96 3.12 -1.95 11.46
C ILE A 96 2.43 -3.12 10.74
N TYR A 97 2.23 -3.03 9.43
CA TYR A 97 1.65 -4.09 8.62
C TYR A 97 2.46 -5.38 8.71
N VAL A 98 3.78 -5.32 8.53
CA VAL A 98 4.66 -6.49 8.61
C VAL A 98 4.58 -7.14 9.99
N ILE A 99 4.63 -6.35 11.07
CA ILE A 99 4.50 -6.87 12.44
C ILE A 99 3.15 -7.57 12.62
N LEU A 100 2.04 -6.94 12.21
CA LEU A 100 0.71 -7.53 12.32
C LEU A 100 0.59 -8.82 11.52
N THR A 101 1.12 -8.86 10.30
CA THR A 101 1.12 -10.06 9.48
C THR A 101 1.90 -11.19 10.15
N LEU A 102 3.07 -10.92 10.73
CA LEU A 102 3.89 -11.96 11.39
C LEU A 102 3.28 -12.47 12.72
N VAL A 103 2.49 -11.65 13.42
CA VAL A 103 1.86 -12.02 14.69
C VAL A 103 0.56 -12.79 14.48
N LEU A 104 -0.21 -12.44 13.44
CA LEU A 104 -1.56 -12.98 13.22
C LEU A 104 -1.62 -14.17 12.24
N TYR A 105 -0.53 -14.49 11.53
CA TYR A 105 -0.46 -15.49 10.45
C TYR A 105 0.88 -16.24 10.37
#